data_AF-A0A7K0V8K9-F1
#
_entry.id   AF-A0A7K0V8K9-F1
#
_cell.length_a   1.000
_cell.length_b   1.000
_cell.length_c   1.000
_cell.angle_alpha   90.00
_cell.angle_beta   90.00
_cell.angle_gamma   90.00
#
_symmetry.space_group_name_H-M   'P 1'
#
loop_
_entity.id
_entity.type
_entity.pdbx_description
1 polymer ?
#
loop_
_entity_poly.entity_id
_entity_poly.type
_entity_poly.pdbx_seq_one_letter_code
_entity_poly.pdbx_strand_id
1 'polypeptide(L)' 'MYAIVKAGGHQEKVAVGDTVTVDRIDAAVGATVSFPAVLLVDGASVTSDPKLLSGVKVTGEVLEETKGPKIDILRYKN' A
#
# COMPACT_ATOMS: atom_id res chain seq x y z
N MET A 1 -3.43 11.86 -11.48
CA MET A 1 -4.11 10.57 -11.28
C MET A 1 -3.56 9.93 -10.01
N TYR A 2 -4.41 9.39 -9.14
CA TYR A 2 -3.99 8.63 -7.97
C TYR A 2 -4.95 7.46 -7.72
N ALA A 3 -4.49 6.45 -6.98
CA ALA A 3 -5.31 5.34 -6.53
C ALA A 3 -5.24 5.22 -5.01
N ILE A 4 -6.26 4.60 -4.41
CA ILE A 4 -6.16 4.05 -3.06
C ILE A 4 -5.98 2.55 -3.20
N VAL A 5 -4.87 2.03 -2.68
CA VAL A 5 -4.52 0.62 -2.70
C VAL A 5 -4.72 0.01 -1.34
N LYS A 6 -5.14 -1.26 -1.31
CA LYS A 6 -5.14 -2.04 -0.07
C LYS A 6 -3.79 -2.74 0.05
N ALA A 7 -3.00 -2.35 1.04
CA ALA A 7 -1.72 -2.94 1.36
C ALA A 7 -1.78 -3.50 2.79
N GLY A 8 -1.80 -4.84 2.91
CA GLY A 8 -1.97 -5.52 4.19
C GLY A 8 -3.31 -5.18 4.86
N GLY A 9 -3.24 -4.71 6.11
CA GLY A 9 -4.40 -4.29 6.90
C GLY A 9 -4.90 -2.86 6.63
N HIS A 10 -4.15 -2.08 5.84
CA HIS A 10 -4.33 -0.64 5.68
C HIS A 10 -4.62 -0.24 4.23
N GLN A 11 -5.02 1.02 4.06
CA GLN A 11 -5.26 1.63 2.75
C GLN A 11 -4.33 2.81 2.58
N GLU A 12 -3.63 2.86 1.45
CA GLU A 12 -2.66 3.90 1.15
C GLU A 12 -3.04 4.63 -0.12
N LYS A 13 -2.86 5.95 -0.13
CA LYS A 13 -3.00 6.77 -1.32
C LYS A 13 -1.67 6.77 -2.07
N VAL A 14 -1.72 6.41 -3.35
CA VAL A 14 -0.53 6.27 -4.20
C VAL A 14 -0.72 6.95 -5.55
N ALA A 15 0.35 7.56 -6.05
CA ALA A 15 0.53 7.98 -7.43
C ALA A 15 1.78 7.32 -8.02
N VAL A 16 1.95 7.44 -9.34
CA VAL A 16 3.13 6.91 -10.03
C VAL A 16 4.39 7.63 -9.54
N GLY A 17 5.34 6.85 -9.01
CA GLY A 17 6.61 7.36 -8.48
C GLY A 17 6.63 7.60 -6.96
N ASP A 18 5.49 7.45 -6.27
CA ASP A 18 5.45 7.60 -4.82
C ASP A 18 6.11 6.39 -4.12
N THR A 19 6.85 6.67 -3.05
CA THR A 19 7.37 5.64 -2.14
C THR A 19 6.48 5.58 -0.91
N VAL A 20 5.94 4.39 -0.61
CA VAL A 20 5.09 4.15 0.56
C VAL A 20 5.63 3.00 1.39
N THR A 21 5.56 3.13 2.71
CA THR A 21 5.90 2.06 3.64
C THR A 21 4.64 1.24 3.91
N VAL A 22 4.74 -0.08 3.74
CA VAL A 22 3.63 -1.01 3.93
C VAL A 22 4.01 -2.10 4.92
N ASP A 23 3.02 -2.87 5.37
CA ASP A 23 3.25 -4.09 6.14
C ASP A 23 4.21 -5.03 5.39
N ARG A 24 4.96 -5.85 6.14
CA ARG A 24 5.94 -6.78 5.56
C ARG A 24 5.28 -7.73 4.55
N ILE A 25 5.86 -7.80 3.36
CA ILE A 25 5.45 -8.68 2.26
C ILE A 25 6.56 -9.71 2.04
N ASP A 26 6.16 -10.97 1.80
CA ASP A 26 7.11 -12.04 1.46
C ASP A 26 7.55 -11.94 -0.01
N ALA A 27 8.39 -10.94 -0.29
CA ALA A 27 8.95 -10.67 -1.61
C ALA A 27 10.37 -10.11 -1.47
N ALA A 28 11.27 -10.49 -2.37
CA ALA A 28 12.64 -10.00 -2.36
C ALA A 28 12.73 -8.54 -2.82
N VAL A 29 13.78 -7.82 -2.41
CA VAL A 29 14.11 -6.50 -2.94
C VAL A 29 14.29 -6.57 -4.46
N GLY A 30 13.68 -5.64 -5.18
CA GLY A 30 13.60 -5.61 -6.65
C GLY A 30 12.46 -6.45 -7.24
N ALA A 31 11.70 -7.19 -6.43
CA ALA A 31 10.53 -7.91 -6.91
C ALA A 31 9.34 -6.96 -7.16
N THR A 32 8.57 -7.25 -8.21
CA THR A 32 7.32 -6.56 -8.49
C THR A 32 6.17 -7.19 -7.69
N VAL A 33 5.41 -6.37 -6.98
CA VAL A 33 4.23 -6.77 -6.21
C VAL A 33 3.00 -6.05 -6.75
N SER A 34 1.87 -6.75 -6.83
CA SER A 34 0.59 -6.16 -7.24
C SER A 34 -0.33 -5.95 -6.05
N PHE A 35 -0.90 -4.75 -5.95
CA PHE A 35 -1.88 -4.37 -4.95
C PHE A 35 -3.26 -4.16 -5.60
N PRO A 36 -4.34 -4.64 -4.96
CA PRO A 36 -5.69 -4.37 -5.42
C PRO A 36 -6.08 -2.91 -5.16
N ALA A 37 -6.70 -2.27 -6.14
CA ALA A 37 -7.22 -0.92 -6.02
C ALA A 37 -8.61 -0.91 -5.35
N VAL A 38 -8.80 0.01 -4.39
CA VAL A 38 -10.07 0.28 -3.71
C VAL A 38 -10.76 1.51 -4.27
N LEU A 39 -9.98 2.45 -4.80
CA LEU A 39 -10.47 3.68 -5.44
C LEU A 39 -9.47 4.09 -6.52
N LEU A 40 -9.97 4.55 -7.66
CA LEU A 40 -9.15 5.18 -8.70
C LEU A 40 -9.68 6.57 -9.01
N VAL A 41 -8.80 7.56 -9.07
CA VAL A 41 -9.13 8.95 -9.38
C VAL A 41 -8.28 9.44 -10.53
N ASP A 42 -8.94 9.74 -11.65
CA ASP A 42 -8.32 10.31 -12.84
C ASP A 42 -8.95 11.68 -13.17
N GLY A 43 -8.28 12.74 -12.73
CA GLY A 43 -8.78 14.11 -12.83
C GLY A 43 -10.09 14.28 -12.07
N ALA A 44 -11.18 14.57 -12.79
CA ALA A 44 -12.52 14.70 -12.23
C ALA A 44 -13.28 13.35 -12.16
N SER A 45 -12.77 12.31 -12.83
CA SER A 45 -13.41 11.00 -12.83
C SER A 45 -12.98 10.17 -11.62
N VAL A 46 -13.95 9.61 -10.91
CA VAL A 46 -13.74 8.76 -9.74
C VAL A 46 -14.38 7.42 -10.00
N THR A 47 -13.58 6.36 -9.95
CA THR A 47 -14.04 4.98 -10.06
C THR A 47 -14.03 4.33 -8.68
N SER A 48 -15.22 3.99 -8.19
CA SER A 48 -15.44 3.31 -6.91
C SER A 48 -16.24 1.99 -7.03
N ASP A 49 -16.67 1.62 -8.24
CA ASP A 49 -17.41 0.37 -8.47
C ASP A 49 -16.46 -0.84 -8.30
N PRO A 50 -16.76 -1.76 -7.37
CA PRO A 50 -15.94 -2.95 -7.13
C PRO A 50 -15.74 -3.84 -8.35
N LYS A 51 -16.72 -3.92 -9.28
CA LYS A 51 -16.61 -4.73 -10.49
C LYS A 51 -15.58 -4.15 -11.44
N LEU A 52 -15.60 -2.83 -11.62
CA LEU A 52 -14.63 -2.12 -12.46
C LEU A 52 -13.22 -2.17 -11.85
N LEU A 53 -13.12 -2.03 -10.52
CA LEU A 53 -11.85 -2.04 -9.79
C LEU A 53 -11.20 -3.42 -9.69
N SER A 54 -11.96 -4.51 -9.82
CA SER A 54 -11.42 -5.88 -9.77
C SER A 54 -10.38 -6.18 -10.86
N GLY A 55 -10.47 -5.50 -12.01
CA GLY A 55 -9.50 -5.59 -13.11
C GLY A 55 -8.30 -4.65 -12.96
N VAL A 56 -8.37 -3.68 -12.05
CA VAL A 56 -7.32 -2.67 -11.85
C VAL A 56 -6.32 -3.17 -10.82
N LYS A 57 -5.08 -3.37 -11.26
CA LYS A 57 -3.96 -3.72 -10.38
C LYS A 57 -2.96 -2.59 -10.38
N VAL A 58 -2.57 -2.15 -9.19
CA VAL A 58 -1.46 -1.23 -9.01
C VAL A 58 -0.22 -2.06 -8.78
N THR A 59 0.81 -1.86 -9.59
CA THR A 59 2.09 -2.56 -9.43
C THR A 59 3.12 -1.64 -8.81
N GLY A 60 3.92 -2.20 -7.91
CA GLY A 60 5.03 -1.51 -7.25
C GLY A 60 6.24 -2.42 -7.15
N GLU A 61 7.41 -1.82 -6.97
CA GLU A 61 8.68 -2.51 -6.77
C GLU A 61 9.07 -2.45 -5.29
N VAL A 62 9.58 -3.54 -4.74
CA VAL A 62 10.12 -3.56 -3.37
C VAL A 62 11.49 -2.89 -3.37
N LEU A 63 11.58 -1.68 -2.83
CA LEU A 63 12.84 -0.93 -2.78
C LEU A 63 13.78 -1.43 -1.68
N GLU A 64 13.24 -1.70 -0.48
CA GLU A 64 14.01 -2.16 0.68
C GLU A 64 13.12 -2.87 1.71
N GLU A 65 13.72 -3.74 2.52
CA GLU A 65 13.10 -4.31 3.72
C GLU A 65 13.69 -3.61 4.95
N THR A 66 12.85 -2.90 5.70
CA THR A 66 13.27 -2.10 6.85
C THR A 66 12.62 -2.56 8.14
N LYS A 67 13.31 -2.35 9.26
CA LYS A 67 12.74 -2.54 10.61
C LYS A 67 12.25 -1.19 11.11
N GLY A 68 11.02 -1.17 11.61
CA GLY A 68 10.46 0.01 12.26
C GLY A 68 11.23 0.41 13.53
N PRO A 69 10.95 1.61 14.07
CA PRO A 69 11.61 2.11 15.27
C PRO A 69 11.34 1.19 16.46
N LYS A 70 12.35 1.03 17.32
CA LYS A 70 12.20 0.30 18.58
C LYS A 70 11.21 1.03 19.49
N ILE A 71 10.17 0.32 19.93
CA ILE A 71 9.22 0.82 20.94
C ILE A 71 9.57 0.18 22.29
N ASP A 72 9.97 1.00 23.26
CA ASP A 72 10.24 0.55 24.62
C ASP A 72 8.98 0.68 25.47
N ILE A 73 8.51 -0.44 26.02
CA ILE A 73 7.25 -0.52 26.78
C ILE A 73 7.55 -1.02 28.18
N LEU A 74 7.45 -0.14 29.18
CA LEU A 74 7.48 -0.50 30.60
C LEU A 74 6.05 -0.53 31.14
N ARG A 75 5.58 -1.71 31.54
CA ARG A 75 4.28 -1.87 32.22
C ARG A 75 4.53 -2.08 33.71
N TYR A 76 3.92 -1.25 34.55
CA TYR A 76 4.04 -1.32 36.02
C TYR A 76 2.65 -1.36 36.64
N LYS A 77 2.47 -2.21 37.66
CA LYS A 77 1.31 -2.22 38.55
C LYS A 77 1.82 -2.36 39.98
N ASN A 78 1.33 -1.48 40.86
CA ASN A 78 1.68 -1.44 42.27
C ASN A 78 1.11 -2.61 43.07
#